data_AF-A0A645AM65-F1
#
_entry.id   AF-A0A645AM65-F1
#
_cell.length_a   1.000
_cell.length_b   1.000
_cell.length_c   1.000
_cell.angle_alpha   90.00
_cell.angle_beta   90.00
_cell.angle_gamma   90.00
#
_symmetry.space_group_name_H-M   'P 1'
#
loop_
_entity.id
_entity.type
_entity.pdbx_description
1 polymer ?
#
loop_
_entity_poly.entity_id
_entity_poly.type
_entity_poly.pdbx_seq_one_letter_code
_entity_poly.pdbx_strand_id
1 'polypeptide(L)'
;MYMVLDFAYKACLESSDYRVALDLCEKRFIEYNWVHTYYNLAAEVVAIYHAGNSFEKAMTILIMAGQDNDCTAGPVGHAYGVMLGLEGIPDRFIEPLQDRLDTYVRTMETQSITSLSKKTTDAIMRHWS
;
A
#
# COMPACT_ATOMS: atom_id res chain seq x y z
N MET A 1 5.77 -17.72 1.66
CA MET A 1 4.67 -16.76 1.38
C MET A 1 3.33 -17.22 1.96
N TYR A 2 2.81 -18.41 1.63
CA TYR A 2 1.54 -18.92 2.20
C TYR A 2 1.47 -18.86 3.74
N MET A 3 2.55 -19.25 4.43
CA MET A 3 2.63 -19.19 5.90
C MET A 3 2.46 -17.78 6.49
N VAL A 4 2.90 -16.74 5.76
CA VAL A 4 2.78 -15.35 6.21
C VAL A 4 1.33 -14.89 6.09
N LEU A 5 0.70 -15.18 4.95
CA LEU A 5 -0.72 -14.88 4.70
C LEU A 5 -1.61 -15.58 5.73
N ASP A 6 -1.41 -16.88 5.94
CA ASP A 6 -2.19 -17.67 6.91
C ASP A 6 -2.02 -17.14 8.34
N PHE A 7 -0.79 -16.81 8.75
CA PHE A 7 -0.53 -16.24 10.07
C PHE A 7 -1.19 -14.87 10.24
N ALA A 8 -0.98 -13.95 9.30
CA ALA A 8 -1.54 -12.60 9.38
C ALA A 8 -3.07 -12.63 9.37
N TYR A 9 -3.67 -13.48 8.53
CA TYR A 9 -5.13 -13.65 8.50
C TYR A 9 -5.68 -14.21 9.82
N LYS A 10 -5.03 -15.22 10.42
CA LYS A 10 -5.40 -15.73 11.75
C LYS A 10 -5.24 -14.68 12.83
N ALA A 11 -4.14 -13.92 12.81
CA ALA A 11 -3.94 -12.81 13.74
C ALA A 11 -5.08 -11.79 13.63
N CYS A 12 -5.57 -11.49 12.43
CA CYS A 12 -6.75 -10.62 12.25
C CYS A 12 -8.03 -11.22 12.85
N LEU A 13 -8.27 -12.52 12.69
CA LEU A 13 -9.45 -13.20 13.24
C LEU A 13 -9.47 -13.24 14.77
N GLU A 14 -8.30 -13.37 15.39
CA GLU A 14 -8.14 -13.54 16.84
C GLU A 14 -7.96 -12.19 17.58
N SER A 15 -7.76 -11.09 16.86
CA SER A 15 -7.47 -9.77 17.43
C SER A 15 -8.72 -8.90 17.53
N SER A 16 -8.79 -8.08 18.58
CA SER A 16 -9.87 -7.10 18.76
C SER A 16 -9.78 -5.92 17.79
N ASP A 17 -8.56 -5.55 17.37
CA ASP A 17 -8.31 -4.49 16.42
C ASP A 17 -7.01 -4.73 15.64
N TYR A 18 -6.75 -3.86 14.65
CA TYR A 18 -5.59 -3.96 13.78
C TYR A 18 -4.26 -3.82 14.52
N ARG A 19 -4.20 -3.10 15.65
CA ARG A 19 -2.95 -2.89 16.39
C ARG A 19 -2.52 -4.18 17.06
N VAL A 20 -3.47 -4.89 17.67
CA VAL A 20 -3.20 -6.21 18.25
C VAL A 20 -2.74 -7.20 17.17
N ALA A 21 -3.36 -7.18 15.99
CA ALA A 21 -2.95 -8.04 14.87
C ALA A 21 -1.54 -7.69 14.34
N LEU A 22 -1.21 -6.40 14.21
CA LEU A 22 0.12 -5.94 13.82
C LEU A 22 1.17 -6.34 14.86
N ASP A 23 0.91 -6.16 16.16
CA ASP A 23 1.82 -6.56 17.24
C ASP A 23 2.15 -8.07 17.18
N LEU A 24 1.15 -8.91 16.88
CA LEU A 24 1.36 -10.35 16.71
C LEU A 24 2.25 -10.64 15.49
N CYS A 25 2.02 -9.96 14.38
CA CYS A 25 2.81 -10.10 13.16
C CYS A 25 4.25 -9.60 13.35
N GLU A 26 4.44 -8.46 14.00
CA GLU A 26 5.75 -7.90 14.32
C GLU A 26 6.55 -8.86 15.19
N LYS A 27 5.96 -9.34 16.30
CA LYS A 27 6.61 -10.34 17.17
C LYS A 27 6.97 -11.62 16.42
N ARG A 28 6.11 -12.07 15.50
CA ARG A 28 6.33 -13.30 14.72
C ARG A 28 7.52 -13.19 13.77
N PHE A 29 7.77 -11.99 13.23
CA PHE A 29 8.79 -11.74 12.21
C PHE A 29 9.94 -10.86 12.71
N ILE A 30 10.07 -10.66 14.02
CA ILE A 30 11.06 -9.76 14.64
C ILE A 30 12.53 -10.11 14.34
N GLU A 31 12.81 -11.38 14.04
CA GLU A 31 14.17 -11.85 13.70
C GLU A 31 14.60 -11.43 12.29
N TYR A 32 13.65 -11.01 11.44
CA TYR A 32 13.93 -10.51 10.11
C TYR A 32 14.21 -9.00 10.14
N ASN A 33 14.87 -8.50 9.09
CA ASN A 33 15.10 -7.07 8.94
C ASN A 33 13.76 -6.30 8.86
N TRP A 34 13.75 -5.05 9.32
CA TRP A 34 12.56 -4.19 9.32
C TRP A 34 11.96 -3.94 7.92
N VAL A 35 12.76 -4.02 6.84
CA VAL A 35 12.27 -3.96 5.44
C VAL A 35 11.95 -5.34 4.82
N HIS A 36 11.87 -6.39 5.63
CA HIS A 36 11.72 -7.73 5.11
C HIS A 36 10.28 -7.98 4.61
N THR A 37 10.17 -8.56 3.41
CA THR A 37 8.90 -8.85 2.73
C THR A 37 7.87 -9.62 3.57
N TYR A 38 8.29 -10.39 4.58
CA TYR A 38 7.37 -11.12 5.46
C TYR A 38 6.53 -10.22 6.36
N TYR A 39 7.15 -9.23 7.02
CA TYR A 39 6.38 -8.29 7.81
C TYR A 39 5.52 -7.40 6.90
N ASN A 40 6.09 -6.93 5.78
CA ASN A 40 5.36 -6.10 4.81
C ASN A 40 4.08 -6.78 4.34
N LEU A 41 4.18 -8.03 3.88
CA LEU A 41 3.01 -8.81 3.46
C LEU A 41 2.00 -9.02 4.60
N ALA A 42 2.47 -9.22 5.83
CA ALA A 42 1.57 -9.35 6.97
C ALA A 42 0.84 -8.03 7.27
N ALA A 43 1.54 -6.89 7.25
CA ALA A 43 0.95 -5.57 7.46
C ALA A 43 -0.07 -5.23 6.37
N GLU A 44 0.20 -5.57 5.10
CA GLU A 44 -0.76 -5.42 4.00
C GLU A 44 -2.05 -6.23 4.24
N VAL A 45 -1.93 -7.49 4.66
CA VAL A 45 -3.10 -8.33 5.00
C VAL A 45 -3.90 -7.71 6.14
N VAL A 46 -3.24 -7.28 7.21
CA VAL A 46 -3.90 -6.66 8.36
C VAL A 46 -4.62 -5.37 7.95
N ALA A 47 -3.98 -4.53 7.13
CA ALA A 47 -4.59 -3.31 6.62
C ALA A 47 -5.83 -3.60 5.77
N ILE A 48 -5.73 -4.52 4.80
CA ILE A 48 -6.85 -4.89 3.92
C ILE A 48 -8.01 -5.44 4.74
N TYR A 49 -7.73 -6.32 5.70
CA TYR A 49 -8.76 -6.95 6.54
C TYR A 49 -9.53 -5.92 7.37
N HIS A 50 -8.83 -5.01 8.06
CA HIS A 50 -9.47 -4.06 8.98
C HIS A 50 -9.96 -2.78 8.31
N ALA A 51 -9.47 -2.43 7.13
CA ALA A 51 -9.90 -1.24 6.40
C ALA A 51 -11.21 -1.44 5.63
N GLY A 52 -11.50 -2.67 5.18
CA GLY A 52 -12.55 -2.92 4.20
C GLY A 52 -12.31 -2.06 2.94
N ASN A 53 -13.37 -1.56 2.31
CA ASN A 53 -13.27 -0.74 1.09
C ASN A 53 -12.98 0.75 1.37
N SER A 54 -12.20 1.08 2.42
CA SER A 54 -11.83 2.46 2.76
C SER A 54 -10.33 2.70 2.54
N PHE A 55 -10.00 3.49 1.51
CA PHE A 55 -8.63 3.90 1.20
C PHE A 55 -7.96 4.58 2.41
N GLU A 56 -8.67 5.53 3.02
CA GLU A 56 -8.20 6.27 4.19
C GLU A 56 -7.83 5.36 5.37
N LYS A 57 -8.69 4.39 5.69
CA LYS A 57 -8.41 3.44 6.78
C LYS A 57 -7.20 2.57 6.45
N ALA A 58 -7.11 2.06 5.21
CA ALA A 58 -5.98 1.23 4.78
C ALA A 58 -4.66 1.99 4.91
N MET A 59 -4.61 3.23 4.39
CA MET A 59 -3.40 4.06 4.49
C MET A 59 -3.08 4.38 5.96
N THR A 60 -4.09 4.70 6.77
CA THR A 60 -3.87 4.96 8.20
C THR A 60 -3.26 3.75 8.92
N ILE A 61 -3.78 2.55 8.68
CA ILE A 61 -3.25 1.32 9.30
C ILE A 61 -1.81 1.06 8.85
N LEU A 62 -1.52 1.18 7.55
CA LEU A 62 -0.18 0.92 7.00
C LEU A 62 0.86 1.92 7.49
N ILE A 63 0.52 3.21 7.56
CA ILE A 63 1.42 4.23 8.12
C ILE A 63 1.66 3.96 9.62
N MET A 64 0.61 3.56 10.35
CA MET A 64 0.74 3.19 11.77
C MET A 64 1.50 1.88 12.01
N ALA A 65 1.62 1.01 11.00
CA ALA A 65 2.40 -0.23 11.08
C ALA A 65 3.93 0.00 11.13
N GLY A 66 4.39 1.20 10.75
CA GLY A 66 5.65 1.81 11.20
C GLY A 66 6.98 1.29 10.65
N GLN A 67 7.04 0.06 10.11
CA GLN A 67 8.30 -0.53 9.60
C GLN A 67 8.62 0.01 8.19
N ASP A 68 8.21 -0.68 7.11
CA ASP A 68 8.53 -0.36 5.72
C ASP A 68 7.27 0.13 4.97
N ASN A 69 6.90 1.38 5.24
CA ASN A 69 5.57 1.89 4.89
C ASN A 69 5.39 2.23 3.40
N ASP A 70 6.46 2.56 2.66
CA ASP A 70 6.42 2.83 1.23
C ASP A 70 6.19 1.54 0.43
N CYS A 71 6.86 0.46 0.83
CA CYS A 71 6.72 -0.86 0.23
C CYS A 71 5.38 -1.55 0.54
N THR A 72 4.61 -1.06 1.51
CA THR A 72 3.29 -1.61 1.87
C THR A 72 2.14 -0.70 1.43
N ALA A 73 2.22 0.61 1.70
CA ALA A 73 1.21 1.58 1.30
C ALA A 73 1.15 1.77 -0.22
N GLY A 74 2.28 1.66 -0.92
CA GLY A 74 2.32 1.78 -2.39
C GLY A 74 1.44 0.73 -3.09
N PRO A 75 1.71 -0.58 -2.91
CA PRO A 75 0.91 -1.64 -3.52
C PRO A 75 -0.57 -1.63 -3.11
N VAL A 76 -0.87 -1.47 -1.80
CA VAL A 76 -2.26 -1.43 -1.32
C VAL A 76 -2.98 -0.19 -1.82
N GLY A 77 -2.33 0.97 -1.81
CA GLY A 77 -2.87 2.23 -2.33
C GLY A 77 -3.17 2.13 -3.82
N HIS A 78 -2.31 1.49 -4.62
CA HIS A 78 -2.57 1.21 -6.02
C HIS A 78 -3.83 0.35 -6.20
N ALA A 79 -3.92 -0.78 -5.48
CA ALA A 79 -5.07 -1.68 -5.57
C ALA A 79 -6.39 -0.98 -5.22
N TYR A 80 -6.40 -0.18 -4.14
CA TYR A 80 -7.57 0.58 -3.74
C TYR A 80 -7.89 1.71 -4.72
N GLY A 81 -6.91 2.39 -5.28
CA GLY A 81 -7.12 3.43 -6.28
C GLY A 81 -7.76 2.89 -7.57
N VAL A 82 -7.36 1.69 -8.01
CA VAL A 82 -8.01 1.01 -9.14
C VAL A 82 -9.43 0.58 -8.78
N MET A 83 -9.63 0.02 -7.58
CA MET A 83 -10.92 -0.51 -7.14
C MET A 83 -11.98 0.56 -6.88
N LEU A 84 -11.57 1.69 -6.28
CA LEU A 84 -12.47 2.73 -5.79
C LEU A 84 -12.57 3.95 -6.72
N GLY A 85 -11.65 4.08 -7.70
CA GLY A 85 -11.54 5.27 -8.52
C GLY A 85 -10.94 6.46 -7.76
N LEU A 86 -10.79 7.59 -8.46
CA LEU A 86 -10.30 8.85 -7.86
C LEU A 86 -11.28 9.36 -6.80
N GLU A 87 -12.58 9.16 -6.99
CA GLU A 87 -13.65 9.57 -6.08
C GLU A 87 -13.58 8.84 -4.73
N GLY A 88 -12.92 7.68 -4.68
CA GLY A 88 -12.71 6.90 -3.47
C GLY A 88 -11.49 7.31 -2.65
N ILE A 89 -10.68 8.25 -3.14
CA ILE A 89 -9.47 8.74 -2.48
C ILE A 89 -9.74 10.16 -1.94
N PRO A 90 -9.68 10.39 -0.61
CA PRO A 90 -9.94 11.72 -0.07
C PRO A 90 -8.91 12.76 -0.53
N ASP A 91 -9.38 13.99 -0.80
CA ASP A 91 -8.58 15.10 -1.33
C ASP A 91 -7.30 15.38 -0.54
N ARG A 92 -7.32 15.19 0.78
CA ARG A 92 -6.13 15.37 1.64
C ARG A 92 -4.95 14.44 1.30
N PHE A 93 -5.18 13.35 0.56
CA PHE A 93 -4.13 12.46 0.05
C PHE A 93 -3.68 12.85 -1.37
N ILE A 94 -4.45 13.69 -2.07
CA ILE A 94 -4.21 14.10 -3.46
C ILE A 94 -3.63 15.52 -3.50
N GLU A 95 -4.28 16.48 -2.85
CA GLU A 95 -3.93 17.91 -2.87
C GLU A 95 -2.44 18.17 -2.52
N PRO A 96 -1.84 17.52 -1.51
CA PRO A 96 -0.44 17.78 -1.17
C PRO A 96 0.55 17.36 -2.27
N LEU A 97 0.17 16.43 -3.15
CA LEU A 97 1.03 15.95 -4.23
C LEU A 97 1.16 16.97 -5.37
N GLN A 98 0.21 17.90 -5.48
CA GLN A 98 0.18 18.96 -6.50
C GLN A 98 0.37 18.45 -7.94
N ASP A 99 -0.09 17.21 -8.20
CA ASP A 99 0.14 16.49 -9.45
C ASP A 99 1.61 16.56 -9.92
N ARG A 100 2.58 16.50 -9.00
CA ARG A 100 4.02 16.67 -9.28
C ARG A 100 4.83 15.47 -8.80
N LEU A 101 5.73 15.00 -9.65
CA LEU A 101 6.68 13.95 -9.37
C LEU A 101 8.07 14.39 -9.83
N ASP A 102 9.00 14.50 -8.89
CA ASP A 102 10.41 14.76 -9.15
C ASP A 102 11.22 13.47 -8.97
N THR A 103 12.09 13.15 -9.94
CA THR A 103 12.86 11.90 -9.97
C THR A 103 14.32 12.14 -10.36
N TYR A 104 15.18 11.14 -10.12
CA TYR A 104 16.56 11.13 -10.63
C TYR A 104 16.71 10.49 -12.02
N VAL A 105 15.58 10.17 -12.69
CA VAL A 105 15.60 9.56 -14.02
C VAL A 105 15.92 10.64 -15.05
N ARG A 106 17.04 10.48 -15.76
CA ARG A 106 17.44 11.43 -16.81
C ARG A 106 16.33 11.58 -17.84
N THR A 107 16.08 12.80 -18.30
CA THR A 107 15.00 13.18 -19.22
C THR A 107 13.57 13.05 -18.65
N MET A 108 13.44 12.65 -17.39
CA MET A 108 12.18 12.52 -16.66
C MET A 108 12.28 13.08 -15.23
N GLU A 109 13.11 14.10 -15.06
CA GLU A 109 13.47 14.67 -13.77
C GLU A 109 12.27 15.32 -13.07
N THR A 110 11.37 15.96 -13.83
CA THR A 110 10.11 16.50 -13.32
C THR A 110 8.99 16.13 -14.28
N GLN A 111 7.94 15.48 -13.77
CA GLN A 111 6.73 15.13 -14.51
C GLN A 111 5.50 15.32 -13.64
N SER A 112 4.32 15.41 -14.27
CA SER A 112 3.08 15.28 -13.53
C SER A 112 2.71 13.82 -13.29
N ILE A 113 2.13 13.49 -12.14
CA ILE A 113 1.63 12.14 -11.85
C ILE A 113 0.60 11.72 -12.90
N THR A 114 -0.32 12.63 -13.27
CA THR A 114 -1.35 12.43 -14.29
C THR A 114 -0.76 12.10 -15.66
N SER A 115 0.20 12.89 -16.16
CA SER A 115 0.86 12.60 -17.44
C SER A 115 1.60 11.27 -17.41
N LEU A 116 2.28 10.92 -16.31
CA LEU A 116 3.00 9.66 -16.21
C LEU A 116 2.03 8.47 -16.23
N SER A 117 0.95 8.54 -15.45
CA SER A 117 -0.13 7.53 -15.45
C SER A 117 -0.70 7.35 -16.86
N LYS A 118 -1.01 8.45 -17.56
CA LYS A 118 -1.52 8.41 -18.93
C LYS A 118 -0.54 7.77 -19.91
N LYS A 119 0.75 8.12 -19.85
CA LYS A 119 1.79 7.51 -20.70
C LYS A 119 1.87 6.01 -20.48
N THR A 120 1.80 5.57 -19.23
CA THR A 120 1.83 4.16 -18.85
C THR A 120 0.62 3.41 -19.41
N THR A 121 -0.60 3.95 -19.22
CA THR A 121 -1.82 3.31 -19.76
C THR A 121 -1.83 3.30 -21.29
N ASP A 122 -1.43 4.40 -21.94
CA ASP A 122 -1.35 4.50 -23.40
C ASP A 122 -0.33 3.50 -23.97
N ALA A 123 0.81 3.29 -23.29
CA ALA A 123 1.81 2.30 -23.68
C ALA A 123 1.29 0.86 -23.57
N ILE A 124 0.59 0.55 -22.47
CA ILE A 124 -0.05 -0.77 -22.28
C ILE A 124 -1.08 -1.00 -23.39
N MET A 125 -2.03 -0.07 -23.59
CA MET A 125 -3.12 -0.22 -24.57
C MET A 125 -2.62 -0.35 -26.02
N ARG A 126 -1.47 0.24 -26.37
CA ARG A 126 -0.88 0.10 -27.72
C ARG A 126 -0.32 -1.28 -28.01
N HIS A 127 0.09 -2.02 -26.98
CA HIS A 127 0.77 -3.30 -27.10
C HIS A 127 0.00 -4.47 -26.49
N TRP A 128 -1.18 -4.19 -25.91
CA TRP A 128 -2.08 -5.19 -25.40
C TRP A 128 -2.89 -5.80 -26.55
N SER A 129 -2.32 -6.84 -27.17
CA SER A 129 -2.98 -7.69 -28.16
C SER A 129 -3.53 -8.95 -27.52
#